data_AF-A0A212KSA8-F1
#
_entry.id   AF-A0A212KSA8-F1
#
_cell.length_a   1.000
_cell.length_b   1.000
_cell.length_c   1.000
_cell.angle_alpha   90.00
_cell.angle_beta   90.00
_cell.angle_gamma   90.00
#
_symmetry.space_group_name_H-M   'P 1'
#
loop_
_entity.id
_entity.type
_entity.pdbx_description
1 polymer ?
#
loop_
_entity_poly.entity_id
_entity_poly.type
_entity_poly.pdbx_seq_one_letter_code
_entity_poly.pdbx_strand_id
1 'polypeptide(L)'
;MKDPRSLKFHCQECEAPVTFDLFELESDAHPCIVCLQCGKEYLFKDETLQRQLGKFVALCRQIRDSEEILGETSIGITLGDRDVEIPYKLLLTRLNSKLNLDMGGQTISITFRAEPTASTTG
;
A
#
# COMPACT_ATOMS: atom_id res chain seq x y z
N MET A 1 5.20 -12.09 -14.75
CA MET A 1 4.79 -11.84 -13.35
C MET A 1 4.68 -10.32 -13.17
N LYS A 2 3.50 -9.76 -12.89
CA LYS A 2 3.34 -8.29 -12.77
C LYS A 2 3.59 -7.87 -11.32
N ASP A 3 4.58 -7.00 -11.14
CA ASP A 3 4.98 -6.42 -9.86
C ASP A 3 3.83 -5.53 -9.31
N PRO A 4 3.35 -5.73 -8.06
CA PRO A 4 2.31 -4.92 -7.43
C PRO A 4 2.91 -3.56 -7.07
N ARG A 5 3.03 -2.71 -8.08
CA ARG A 5 3.68 -1.38 -8.00
C ARG A 5 2.68 -0.23 -7.91
N SER A 6 1.39 -0.52 -8.12
CA SER A 6 0.36 0.51 -8.17
C SER A 6 -0.19 0.82 -6.78
N LEU A 7 -0.03 2.07 -6.38
CA LEU A 7 -0.65 2.67 -5.21
C LEU A 7 -1.88 3.45 -5.65
N LYS A 8 -2.89 3.53 -4.77
CA LYS A 8 -4.08 4.36 -5.00
C LYS A 8 -4.45 5.20 -3.79
N PHE A 9 -4.96 6.40 -4.06
CA PHE A 9 -5.61 7.27 -3.07
C PHE A 9 -6.88 7.89 -3.68
N HIS A 10 -7.72 8.51 -2.86
CA HIS A 10 -8.90 9.23 -3.35
C HIS A 10 -8.55 10.70 -3.57
N CYS A 11 -8.94 11.25 -4.71
CA CYS A 11 -8.73 12.65 -5.02
C CYS A 11 -9.38 13.54 -3.95
N GLN A 12 -8.65 14.53 -3.43
CA GLN A 12 -9.15 15.48 -2.43
C GLN A 12 -10.23 16.44 -2.98
N GLU A 13 -10.53 16.40 -4.27
CA GLU A 13 -11.54 17.28 -4.91
C GLU A 13 -12.81 16.53 -5.32
N CYS A 14 -12.66 15.48 -6.14
CA CYS A 14 -13.78 14.76 -6.73
C CYS A 14 -13.93 13.33 -6.19
N GLU A 15 -13.14 12.95 -5.19
CA GLU A 15 -13.10 11.62 -4.56
C GLU A 15 -12.78 10.44 -5.50
N ALA A 16 -12.61 10.68 -6.80
CA ALA A 16 -12.24 9.65 -7.74
C ALA A 16 -10.88 9.01 -7.38
N PRO A 17 -10.71 7.69 -7.62
CA PRO A 17 -9.45 7.02 -7.35
C PRO A 17 -8.34 7.54 -8.27
N VAL A 18 -7.23 7.94 -7.67
CA VAL A 18 -5.99 8.31 -8.36
C VAL A 18 -4.99 7.18 -8.16
N THR A 19 -4.50 6.60 -9.25
CA THR A 19 -3.54 5.49 -9.25
C THR A 19 -2.19 5.96 -9.77
N PHE A 20 -1.11 5.54 -9.13
CA PHE A 20 0.26 5.92 -9.50
C PHE A 20 1.25 4.79 -9.18
N ASP A 21 2.40 4.79 -9.86
CA ASP A 21 3.52 3.88 -9.59
C ASP A 21 4.54 4.59 -8.68
N LEU A 22 5.03 3.91 -7.64
CA LEU A 22 6.00 4.50 -6.73
C LEU A 22 7.38 4.70 -7.39
N PHE A 23 7.78 3.83 -8.33
CA PHE A 23 9.07 3.97 -9.01
C PHE A 23 9.10 5.15 -9.96
N GLU A 24 7.94 5.57 -10.46
CA GLU A 24 7.83 6.82 -11.22
C GLU A 24 8.13 8.02 -10.32
N LEU A 25 7.68 8.01 -9.05
CA LEU A 25 7.97 9.05 -8.04
C LEU A 25 9.46 9.21 -7.71
N GLU A 26 10.25 8.13 -7.80
CA GLU A 26 11.69 8.14 -7.49
C GLU A 26 12.56 8.64 -8.66
N SER A 27 11.99 8.80 -9.85
CA SER A 27 12.73 9.33 -11.00
C SER A 27 12.87 10.86 -10.91
N ASP A 28 14.06 11.41 -11.25
CA ASP A 28 14.36 12.87 -11.23
C ASP A 28 13.38 13.72 -12.07
N ALA A 29 12.54 13.08 -12.87
CA ALA A 29 11.45 13.66 -13.63
C ALA A 29 10.23 13.90 -12.74
N HIS A 30 10.35 14.75 -11.70
CA HIS A 30 9.28 15.35 -10.88
C HIS A 30 7.85 14.97 -11.33
N PRO A 31 7.34 13.79 -10.97
CA PRO A 31 6.08 13.33 -11.52
C PRO A 31 4.96 13.99 -10.75
N CYS A 32 4.41 15.02 -11.37
CA CYS A 32 3.12 15.53 -10.98
C CYS A 32 2.08 14.43 -11.24
N ILE A 33 1.47 13.90 -10.18
CA ILE A 33 0.38 12.95 -10.30
C ILE A 33 -0.90 13.73 -10.56
N VAL A 34 -1.57 13.44 -11.67
CA VAL A 34 -2.78 14.16 -12.07
C VAL A 34 -4.01 13.27 -11.88
N CYS A 35 -5.03 13.80 -11.21
CA CYS A 35 -6.33 13.15 -11.18
C CYS A 35 -6.97 13.19 -12.56
N LEU A 36 -7.16 12.03 -13.18
CA LEU A 36 -7.74 11.92 -14.53
C LEU A 36 -9.23 12.32 -14.62
N GLN A 37 -9.90 12.58 -13.49
CA GLN A 37 -11.31 12.98 -13.47
C GLN A 37 -11.52 14.50 -13.36
N CYS A 38 -10.71 15.18 -12.55
CA CYS A 38 -10.87 16.63 -12.30
C CYS A 38 -9.64 17.46 -12.66
N GLY A 39 -8.54 16.83 -13.08
CA GLY A 39 -7.29 17.49 -13.42
C GLY A 39 -6.47 17.96 -12.21
N LYS A 40 -6.91 17.69 -10.97
CA LYS A 40 -6.15 18.10 -9.77
C LYS A 40 -4.77 17.45 -9.75
N GLU A 41 -3.77 18.29 -9.59
CA GLU A 41 -2.36 17.95 -9.58
C GLU A 41 -1.87 17.71 -8.15
N TYR A 42 -1.06 16.66 -7.97
CA TYR A 42 -0.46 16.27 -6.71
C TYR A 42 1.05 16.19 -6.88
N LEU A 43 1.75 16.92 -6.02
CA LEU A 43 3.20 17.02 -6.06
C LEU A 43 3.81 16.49 -4.77
N PHE A 44 4.47 15.33 -4.87
CA PHE A 44 5.09 14.64 -3.75
C PHE A 44 6.55 15.11 -3.57
N LYS A 45 6.72 16.34 -3.06
CA LYS A 45 8.05 16.96 -2.84
C LYS A 45 8.66 16.70 -1.46
N ASP A 46 7.89 16.13 -0.54
CA ASP A 46 8.35 15.89 0.83
C ASP A 46 9.21 14.62 0.89
N GLU A 47 10.50 14.77 1.21
CA GLU A 47 11.46 13.66 1.34
C GLU A 47 11.06 12.65 2.43
N THR A 48 10.39 13.09 3.49
CA THR A 48 9.87 12.19 4.53
C THR A 48 8.73 11.34 3.98
N LEU A 49 7.82 11.94 3.22
CA LEU A 49 6.73 11.24 2.57
C LEU A 49 7.25 10.20 1.57
N GLN A 50 8.18 10.58 0.70
CA GLN A 50 8.82 9.67 -0.24
C GLN A 50 9.53 8.51 0.48
N ARG A 51 10.31 8.81 1.53
CA ARG A 51 10.98 7.78 2.34
C ARG A 51 9.98 6.83 3.01
N GLN A 52 8.86 7.34 3.54
CA GLN A 52 7.82 6.51 4.15
C GLN A 52 7.16 5.59 3.12
N LEU A 53 6.89 6.10 1.92
CA LEU A 53 6.33 5.31 0.83
C LEU A 53 7.30 4.21 0.36
N GLY A 54 8.58 4.52 0.22
CA GLY A 54 9.61 3.53 -0.12
C GLY A 54 9.71 2.41 0.91
N LYS A 55 9.72 2.76 2.22
CA LYS A 55 9.68 1.77 3.31
C LYS A 55 8.43 0.90 3.26
N PHE A 56 7.28 1.50 2.95
CA PHE A 56 6.02 0.77 2.87
C PHE A 56 5.99 -0.23 1.71
N VAL A 57 6.53 0.13 0.54
CA VAL A 57 6.67 -0.80 -0.59
C VAL A 57 7.64 -1.92 -0.27
N ALA A 58 8.80 -1.61 0.34
CA ALA A 58 9.76 -2.62 0.79
C ALA A 58 9.12 -3.62 1.78
N LEU A 59 8.32 -3.13 2.72
CA LEU A 59 7.57 -3.96 3.66
C LEU A 59 6.56 -4.87 2.93
N CYS A 60 5.78 -4.33 1.99
CA CYS A 60 4.81 -5.13 1.24
C CYS A 60 5.49 -6.24 0.42
N ARG A 61 6.64 -5.95 -0.19
CA ARG A 61 7.47 -6.95 -0.88
C ARG A 61 7.96 -8.02 0.08
N GLN A 62 8.53 -7.62 1.22
CA GLN A 62 9.03 -8.56 2.22
C GLN A 62 7.94 -9.47 2.77
N ILE A 63 6.73 -8.94 3.01
CA ILE A 63 5.59 -9.75 3.47
C ILE A 63 5.24 -10.82 2.45
N ARG A 64 5.19 -10.47 1.16
CA ARG A 64 4.91 -11.43 0.09
C ARG A 64 6.05 -12.45 -0.04
N ASP A 65 7.29 -12.02 0.00
CA ASP A 65 8.44 -12.91 -0.11
C ASP A 65 8.55 -13.86 1.10
N SER A 66 7.97 -13.46 2.24
CA SER A 66 7.88 -14.27 3.47
C SER A 66 6.56 -15.05 3.59
N GLU A 67 5.73 -15.11 2.54
CA GLU A 67 4.39 -15.73 2.59
C GLU A 67 4.41 -17.19 3.08
N GLU A 68 5.43 -17.97 2.72
CA GLU A 68 5.60 -19.34 3.19
C GLU A 68 5.70 -19.42 4.72
N ILE A 69 6.55 -18.57 5.32
CA ILE A 69 6.75 -18.53 6.78
C ILE A 69 5.53 -17.88 7.46
N LEU A 70 5.01 -16.80 6.89
CA LEU A 70 3.82 -16.11 7.42
C LEU A 70 2.55 -16.96 7.32
N GLY A 71 2.52 -17.95 6.43
CA GLY A 71 1.45 -18.94 6.33
C GLY A 71 1.35 -19.88 7.54
N GLU A 72 2.49 -20.15 8.19
CA GLU A 72 2.64 -21.13 9.28
C GLU A 72 2.95 -20.47 10.64
N THR A 73 2.84 -19.14 10.73
CA THR A 73 3.08 -18.39 11.98
C THR A 73 1.82 -17.72 12.50
N SER A 74 1.80 -17.51 13.81
CA SER A 74 0.74 -16.80 14.52
C SER A 74 1.30 -15.74 15.45
N ILE A 75 0.47 -14.74 15.76
CA ILE A 75 0.73 -13.77 16.82
C ILE A 75 -0.04 -14.20 18.07
N GLY A 76 0.66 -14.43 19.17
CA GLY A 76 0.04 -14.58 20.49
C GLY A 76 -0.28 -13.21 21.10
N ILE A 77 -1.50 -13.03 21.57
CA ILE A 77 -1.98 -11.81 22.24
C ILE A 77 -2.59 -12.21 23.58
N THR A 78 -2.03 -11.70 24.68
CA THR A 78 -2.61 -11.85 26.01
C THR A 78 -3.61 -10.73 26.27
N LEU A 79 -4.86 -11.10 26.54
CA LEU A 79 -5.99 -10.22 26.85
C LEU A 79 -6.52 -10.56 28.25
N GLY A 80 -5.93 -9.91 29.26
CA GLY A 80 -6.32 -10.14 30.66
C GLY A 80 -6.00 -11.57 31.10
N ASP A 81 -7.05 -12.39 31.25
CA ASP A 81 -6.98 -13.79 31.67
C ASP A 81 -6.98 -14.79 30.49
N ARG A 82 -6.89 -14.31 29.25
CA ARG A 82 -6.94 -15.13 28.04
C ARG A 82 -5.75 -14.90 27.15
N ASP A 83 -5.22 -15.97 26.57
CA ASP A 83 -4.28 -15.92 25.46
C ASP A 83 -4.99 -16.26 24.16
N VAL A 84 -4.84 -15.40 23.15
CA VAL A 84 -5.42 -15.56 21.82
C VAL A 84 -4.30 -15.68 20.82
N GLU A 85 -4.38 -16.70 19.97
CA GLU A 85 -3.44 -16.89 18.87
C GLU A 85 -4.13 -16.51 17.55
N ILE A 86 -3.53 -15.56 16.81
CA ILE A 86 -4.05 -15.07 15.54
C ILE A 86 -3.10 -15.49 14.42
N PRO A 87 -3.50 -16.41 13.53
CA PRO A 87 -2.69 -16.83 12.39
C PRO A 87 -2.41 -15.67 11.42
N TYR A 88 -1.15 -15.48 11.03
CA TYR A 88 -0.75 -14.44 10.08
C TYR A 88 -1.41 -14.62 8.71
N LYS A 89 -1.71 -15.86 8.31
CA LYS A 89 -2.43 -16.17 7.06
C LYS A 89 -3.77 -15.43 6.91
N LEU A 90 -4.45 -15.11 8.02
CA LEU A 90 -5.67 -14.29 7.99
C LEU A 90 -5.40 -12.86 7.53
N LEU A 91 -4.24 -12.32 7.87
CA LEU A 91 -3.79 -10.99 7.48
C LEU A 91 -3.33 -10.95 6.01
N LEU A 92 -2.69 -12.03 5.53
CA LEU A 92 -2.21 -12.16 4.14
C LEU A 92 -3.34 -12.20 3.11
N THR A 93 -4.42 -12.95 3.38
CA THR A 93 -5.56 -13.10 2.44
C THR A 93 -6.35 -11.81 2.21
N ARG A 94 -6.18 -10.80 3.08
CA ARG A 94 -6.91 -9.52 3.02
C ARG A 94 -5.96 -8.33 3.10
N LEU A 95 -4.74 -8.46 2.57
CA LEU A 95 -3.69 -7.44 2.63
C LEU A 95 -4.04 -6.19 1.80
N ASN A 96 -5.08 -5.48 2.21
CA ASN A 96 -5.42 -4.12 1.81
C ASN A 96 -4.63 -3.19 2.73
N SER A 97 -3.30 -3.27 2.67
CA SER A 97 -2.44 -2.43 3.50
C SER A 97 -2.75 -0.97 3.20
N LYS A 98 -3.18 -0.24 4.23
CA LYS A 98 -3.46 1.19 4.17
C LYS A 98 -2.34 1.93 4.90
N LEU A 99 -1.74 2.89 4.21
CA LEU A 99 -0.83 3.86 4.79
C LEU A 99 -1.57 5.18 4.91
N ASN A 100 -1.73 5.68 6.13
CA ASN A 100 -2.30 7.00 6.36
C ASN A 100 -1.17 8.02 6.42
N LEU A 101 -1.26 9.06 5.60
CA LEU A 101 -0.25 10.11 5.47
C LEU A 101 -0.92 11.46 5.72
N ASP A 102 -0.22 12.37 6.38
CA ASP A 102 -0.64 13.77 6.42
C ASP A 102 -0.14 14.46 5.16
N MET A 103 -1.05 15.09 4.42
CA MET A 103 -0.72 15.95 3.29
C MET A 103 -1.43 17.29 3.46
N GLY A 104 -0.70 18.27 4.00
CA GLY A 104 -1.21 19.62 4.21
C GLY A 104 -2.32 19.69 5.26
N GLY A 105 -2.23 18.90 6.35
CA GLY A 105 -3.23 18.87 7.41
C GLY A 105 -4.47 18.02 7.10
N GLN A 106 -4.49 17.30 5.98
CA GLN A 106 -5.51 16.34 5.64
C GLN A 106 -4.91 14.92 5.59
N THR A 107 -5.54 13.99 6.30
CA THR A 107 -5.17 12.57 6.26
C THR A 107 -5.57 11.95 4.93
N ILE A 108 -4.59 11.46 4.18
CA ILE A 108 -4.80 10.67 2.96
C ILE A 108 -4.49 9.21 3.24
N SER A 109 -5.43 8.32 2.93
CA SER A 109 -5.22 6.88 3.00
C SER A 109 -4.77 6.34 1.64
N ILE A 110 -3.51 5.95 1.55
CA ILE A 110 -2.96 5.24 0.40
C ILE A 110 -3.19 3.74 0.60
N THR A 111 -3.82 3.10 -0.37
CA THR A 111 -4.08 1.66 -0.31
C THR A 111 -3.17 0.94 -1.30
N PHE A 112 -2.46 -0.08 -0.81
CA PHE A 112 -1.77 -1.03 -1.66
C PHE A 112 -2.77 -2.01 -2.26
N ARG A 113 -2.74 -2.20 -3.58
CA ARG A 113 -3.58 -3.19 -4.26
C ARG A 113 -2.70 -4.28 -4.86
N ALA A 114 -2.56 -5.39 -4.15
CA ALA A 114 -2.11 -6.63 -4.76
C ALA A 114 -3.28 -7.22 -5.55
N GLU A 115 -3.22 -7.21 -6.89
CA GLU A 115 -4.14 -8.02 -7.67
C GLU A 115 -3.65 -9.48 -7.65
N PRO A 116 -4.53 -10.46 -7.34
CA PRO A 116 -4.16 -11.86 -7.49
C PRO A 116 -3.79 -12.09 -8.96
N THR A 117 -2.67 -12.77 -9.20
CA THR A 117 -2.36 -13.26 -10.54
C THR A 117 -3.52 -14.13 -10.97
N ALA A 118 -4.27 -13.70 -11.99
CA ALA A 118 -5.14 -14.58 -12.72
C ALA A 118 -4.28 -15.79 -13.15
N SER A 119 -4.52 -16.94 -12.54
CA SER A 119 -4.02 -18.19 -13.07
C SER A 119 -4.64 -18.32 -14.45
N THR A 120 -3.81 -18.27 -15.49
CA THR A 120 -4.19 -18.76 -16.80
C THR A 120 -4.63 -20.21 -16.62
N THR A 121 -5.93 -20.44 -16.65
CA THR A 121 -6.56 -21.74 -16.89
C THR A 121 -7.31 -21.49 -18.19
N GLY A 122 -6.81 -21.90 -19.35
CA GLY A 122 -6.55 -23.28 -19.74
C GLY A 122 -7.53 -23.55 -20.86
#